data_AF-A0A7C6Y5S2-F1
#
_entry.id   AF-A0A7C6Y5S2-F1
#
_cell.length_a   1.000
_cell.length_b   1.000
_cell.length_c   1.000
_cell.angle_alpha   90.00
_cell.angle_beta   90.00
_cell.angle_gamma   90.00
#
_symmetry.space_group_name_H-M   'P 1'
#
loop_
_entity.id
_entity.type
_entity.pdbx_description
1 polymer ?
#
loop_
_entity_poly.entity_id
_entity_poly.type
_entity_poly.pdbx_seq_one_letter_code
_entity_poly.pdbx_strand_id
1 'polypeptide(L)' 'VTTGYLTPTTKKGLGFALIDVKYAKLETKIAIKIRNKFVQALVRNKRFIQKNNKV' A
#
# COMPACT_ATOMS: atom_id res chain seq x y z
N VAL A 1 6.37 -7.63 -2.38
CA VAL A 1 4.91 -7.38 -2.48
C VAL A 1 4.26 -8.74 -2.64
N THR A 2 3.33 -9.10 -1.76
CA THR A 2 2.62 -10.39 -1.82
C THR A 2 1.37 -10.30 -2.68
N THR A 3 0.60 -9.21 -2.55
CA THR A 3 -0.57 -8.92 -3.38
C THR A 3 -0.60 -7.44 -3.74
N GLY A 4 -1.12 -7.12 -4.93
CA GLY A 4 -1.25 -5.75 -5.40
C GLY A 4 -2.45 -5.59 -6.33
N TYR A 5 -3.27 -4.58 -6.10
CA TYR A 5 -4.48 -4.28 -6.87
C TYR A 5 -4.63 -2.78 -7.09
N LEU A 6 -5.28 -2.42 -8.19
CA LEU A 6 -5.71 -1.06 -8.43
C LEU A 6 -7.06 -0.84 -7.76
N THR A 7 -7.14 0.14 -6.86
CA THR A 7 -8.41 0.44 -6.20
C THR A 7 -9.35 1.14 -7.17
N PRO A 8 -10.59 0.67 -7.39
CA PRO A 8 -11.51 1.29 -8.34
C PRO A 8 -11.89 2.73 -7.92
N THR A 9 -12.05 2.98 -6.61
CA THR A 9 -12.49 4.27 -6.08
C THR A 9 -11.41 5.35 -6.17
N THR A 10 -10.19 5.03 -5.70
CA THR A 10 -9.11 6.02 -5.60
C THR A 10 -8.15 5.99 -6.80
N LYS A 11 -8.30 5.01 -7.71
CA LYS A 11 -7.36 4.72 -8.83
C LYS A 11 -5.90 4.64 -8.39
N LYS A 12 -5.66 4.31 -7.12
CA LYS A 12 -4.32 4.13 -6.53
C LYS A 12 -3.99 2.65 -6.44
N GLY A 13 -2.73 2.32 -6.69
CA GLY A 13 -2.20 0.99 -6.44
C GLY A 13 -2.10 0.76 -4.94
N LEU A 14 -2.80 -0.27 -4.46
CA LEU A 14 -2.69 -0.77 -3.10
C LEU A 14 -2.08 -2.16 -3.15
N GLY A 15 -1.31 -2.50 -2.12
CA GLY A 15 -0.72 -3.82 -2.04
C GLY A 15 -0.21 -4.12 -0.65
N PHE A 16 -0.09 -5.41 -0.38
CA PHE A 16 0.57 -5.92 0.80
C PHE A 16 2.01 -6.30 0.47
N ALA A 17 2.92 -6.05 1.41
CA ALA A 17 4.31 -6.42 1.29
C ALA A 17 4.85 -6.81 2.66
N LEU A 18 5.73 -7.80 2.67
CA LEU A 18 6.59 -8.09 3.81
C LEU A 18 7.81 -7.20 3.70
N ILE A 19 8.09 -6.44 4.74
CA ILE A 19 9.23 -5.53 4.87
C ILE A 19 9.79 -5.67 6.28
N ASP A 20 11.06 -5.36 6.46
CA ASP A 20 11.70 -5.33 7.78
C ASP A 20 10.98 -4.31 8.69
N VAL A 21 10.82 -4.65 9.98
CA VAL A 21 10.19 -3.81 11.01
C VAL A 21 10.79 -2.40 11.06
N LYS A 22 12.08 -2.27 10.77
CA LYS A 22 12.77 -0.96 10.70
C LYS A 22 12.12 0.00 9.70
N TYR A 23 11.51 -0.52 8.63
CA TYR A 23 10.84 0.26 7.59
C TYR A 23 9.32 0.16 7.65
N ALA A 24 8.76 -0.56 8.63
CA ALA A 24 7.32 -0.77 8.80
C ALA A 24 6.59 0.41 9.47
N LYS A 25 7.31 1.47 9.83
CA LYS A 25 6.70 2.68 10.40
C LYS A 25 5.75 3.32 9.39
N LEU A 26 4.58 3.76 9.87
CA LEU A 26 3.62 4.49 9.05
C LEU A 26 4.28 5.74 8.44
N GLU A 27 3.86 6.06 7.23
CA GLU A 27 4.39 7.19 6.42
C GLU A 27 5.84 7.04 5.95
N THR A 28 6.45 5.88 6.16
CA THR A 28 7.76 5.57 5.58
C THR A 28 7.63 5.50 4.05
N LYS A 29 8.49 6.26 3.35
CA LYS A 29 8.60 6.20 1.90
C LYS A 29 9.47 4.99 1.52
N ILE A 30 8.93 4.13 0.68
CA ILE A 30 9.61 2.94 0.15
C ILE A 30 9.58 2.96 -1.37
N ALA A 31 10.62 2.45 -2.01
CA ALA A 31 10.63 2.24 -3.45
C ALA A 31 10.19 0.81 -3.76
N ILE A 32 9.17 0.66 -4.59
CA ILE A 32 8.67 -0.62 -5.06
C ILE A 32 9.05 -0.77 -6.53
N LYS A 33 9.68 -1.89 -6.88
CA LYS A 33 9.97 -2.22 -8.27
C LYS A 33 8.72 -2.83 -8.91
N ILE A 34 8.10 -2.11 -9.84
CA ILE A 34 7.02 -2.61 -10.69
C ILE A 34 7.60 -2.85 -12.07
N ARG A 35 7.78 -4.12 -12.43
CA ARG A 35 8.49 -4.53 -13.67
C ARG A 35 9.91 -3.96 -13.71
N ASN A 36 10.21 -3.06 -14.65
CA ASN A 36 11.52 -2.40 -14.78
C ASN A 36 11.54 -0.96 -14.25
N LYS A 37 10.47 -0.51 -13.56
CA LYS A 37 10.36 0.85 -13.03
C LYS A 37 10.30 0.84 -11.51
N PHE A 38 11.04 1.74 -10.89
CA PHE A 38 10.92 2.01 -9.46
C PHE A 38 9.84 3.06 -9.24
N VAL A 39 8.88 2.73 -8.38
CA VAL A 39 7.75 3.61 -8.04
C VAL A 39 7.82 3.87 -6.54
N GLN A 40 7.64 5.12 -6.15
CA GLN A 40 7.58 5.50 -4.74
C GLN A 40 6.22 5.11 -4.16
N ALA A 41 6.24 4.48 -2.99
CA ALA A 41 5.07 4.10 -2.22
C ALA A 41 5.23 4.54 -0.77
N LEU A 42 4.10 4.62 -0.07
CA LEU A 42 4.01 5.00 1.33
C LEU A 42 3.48 3.83 2.14
N VAL A 43 4.14 3.52 3.25
CA VAL A 43 3.63 2.56 4.23
C VAL A 43 2.39 3.19 4.88
N ARG A 44 1.24 2.57 4.64
CA ARG A 44 -0.05 3.00 5.18
C ARG A 44 -0.68 1.93 6.05
N ASN A 45 -1.66 2.35 6.83
CA ASN A 45 -2.49 1.47 7.62
C ASN A 45 -3.34 0.54 6.73
N LYS A 46 -3.69 -0.64 7.26
CA LYS A 46 -4.59 -1.60 6.59
C LYS A 46 -6.00 -1.07 6.39
N ARG A 47 -6.45 -0.11 7.21
CA ARG A 47 -7.75 0.56 7.06
C ARG A 47 -7.66 1.66 6.02
N PHE A 48 -7.69 1.28 4.74
CA PHE A 48 -7.63 2.21 3.60
C PHE A 48 -9.01 2.69 3.13
N ILE A 49 -10.09 1.98 3.48
CA ILE A 49 -11.48 2.38 3.22
C ILE A 49 -12.19 2.57 4.56
N GLN A 50 -12.95 3.67 4.68
CA GLN A 50 -13.85 3.90 5.80
C GLN A 50 -15.11 3.05 5.59
N LYS A 51 -15.30 2.04 6.44
CA LYS A 51 -16.42 1.10 6.30
C LYS A 51 -17.69 1.76 6.85
N ASN A 52 -18.52 2.33 5.98
CA ASN A 52 -19.86 2.80 6.33
C ASN A 52 -20.86 1.64 6.39
N ASN A 53 -20.61 0.66 7.25
CA ASN A 53 -21.64 -0.33 7.55
C ASN A 53 -22.71 0.37 8.41
N LYS A 54 -23.90 0.57 7.84
CA LYS A 54 -25.11 0.81 8.61
C LYS A 54 -25.49 -0.54 9.23
N VAL A 55 -25.03 -0.80 10.45
CA VAL A 55 -25.66 -1.80 11.33
C VAL A 55 -26.70 -1.05 12.14
#